data_AF-U2PX92-F1
#
_entry.id   AF-U2PX92-F1
#
_cell.length_a   1.000
_cell.length_b   1.000
_cell.length_c   1.000
_cell.angle_alpha   90.00
_cell.angle_beta   90.00
_cell.angle_gamma   90.00
#
_symmetry.space_group_name_H-M   'P 1'
#
loop_
_entity.id
_entity.type
_entity.pdbx_description
1 polymer ?
#
loop_
_entity_poly.entity_id
_entity_poly.type
_entity_poly.pdbx_seq_one_letter_code
_entity_poly.pdbx_strand_id
1 'polypeptide(L)'
;MRIAVAVSGGVDSAVAAALVQAQGHEVVGVHLLMGTASVPETDDARRVAERLGIDLVVRDLCGPFAERVVDYFVDSYTQGRTPNPCLRCNRGVKFAGLLAMSRAEGFDAVATGHYARITRSEEGPAELRRAADRRKDQSYVLAVLDQESLARLVFPLGELASKDEVRALAARLGLPVADKPDSTDICFVTAGGAGRFPAGRLPERPGDIVDADGVVIGHHAGTHHFTIGQRRGLRLTRPAADGAPRYVTGIDAGANIVRVGPADALLVDELVAERLLLTGPPLPDGWHGAAQFRAHGAACPAVVHHDDERVRVVFDEPVPSVAPGQFVVLYDGDVVRGCAEITATRRAGASGGPGAGAVRA
;
A
#
# COMPACT_ATOMS: atom_id res chain seq x y z
N MET A 1 25.81 7.25 16.00
CA MET A 1 24.70 7.99 15.37
C MET A 1 23.60 8.16 16.40
N ARG A 2 22.87 9.27 16.27
CA ARG A 2 21.62 9.56 16.97
C ARG A 2 20.46 9.28 16.04
N ILE A 3 19.61 8.32 16.39
CA ILE A 3 18.59 7.75 15.50
C ILE A 3 17.21 7.92 16.11
N ALA A 4 16.31 8.51 15.35
CA ALA A 4 14.89 8.54 15.69
C ALA A 4 14.23 7.23 15.26
N VAL A 5 13.58 6.52 16.17
CA VAL A 5 12.89 5.25 15.86
C VAL A 5 11.39 5.45 15.95
N ALA A 6 10.65 5.17 14.87
CA ALA A 6 9.20 5.24 14.90
C ALA A 6 8.62 4.07 15.73
N VAL A 7 8.01 4.38 16.88
CA VAL A 7 7.43 3.43 17.84
C VAL A 7 5.91 3.52 17.80
N SER A 8 5.24 2.54 17.19
CA SER A 8 3.77 2.55 17.04
C SER A 8 3.03 1.88 18.21
N GLY A 9 3.74 1.36 19.20
CA GLY A 9 3.15 0.50 20.24
C GLY A 9 2.87 -0.93 19.76
N GLY A 10 3.44 -1.33 18.63
CA GLY A 10 3.42 -2.70 18.12
C GLY A 10 4.76 -3.41 18.30
N VAL A 11 4.74 -4.75 18.29
CA VAL A 11 5.92 -5.60 18.51
C VAL A 11 7.07 -5.29 17.54
N ASP A 12 6.76 -5.06 16.26
CA ASP A 12 7.77 -4.80 15.22
C ASP A 12 8.57 -3.54 15.50
N SER A 13 7.88 -2.44 15.80
CA SER A 13 8.52 -1.17 16.12
C SER A 13 9.34 -1.21 17.41
N ALA A 14 8.89 -1.97 18.41
CA ALA A 14 9.58 -2.13 19.68
C ALA A 14 10.88 -2.94 19.52
N VAL A 15 10.83 -4.03 18.75
CA VAL A 15 12.02 -4.84 18.42
C VAL A 15 12.99 -4.04 17.56
N ALA A 16 12.49 -3.26 16.60
CA ALA A 16 13.34 -2.39 15.79
C ALA A 16 14.11 -1.39 16.65
N ALA A 17 13.45 -0.74 17.63
CA ALA A 17 14.11 0.17 18.56
C ALA A 17 15.20 -0.55 19.39
N ALA A 18 14.89 -1.73 19.91
CA ALA A 18 15.84 -2.53 20.68
C ALA A 18 17.06 -2.96 19.86
N LEU A 19 16.88 -3.34 18.59
CA LEU A 19 17.97 -3.71 17.69
C LEU A 19 18.90 -2.53 17.39
N VAL A 20 18.32 -1.36 17.12
CA VAL A 20 19.10 -0.13 16.89
C VAL A 20 19.89 0.26 18.15
N GLN A 21 19.28 0.15 19.33
CA GLN A 21 19.95 0.39 20.61
C GLN A 21 21.09 -0.61 20.85
N ALA A 22 20.86 -1.90 20.57
CA ALA A 22 21.86 -2.95 20.74
C ALA A 22 23.08 -2.79 19.82
N GLN A 23 22.94 -2.06 18.70
CA GLN A 23 24.06 -1.67 17.82
C GLN A 23 24.89 -0.50 18.38
N GLY A 24 24.58 0.00 19.58
CA GLY A 24 25.32 1.07 20.25
C GLY A 24 24.96 2.47 19.78
N HIS A 25 23.79 2.64 19.15
CA HIS A 25 23.29 3.95 18.74
C HIS A 25 22.54 4.66 19.87
N GLU A 26 22.59 5.99 19.86
CA GLU A 26 21.70 6.80 20.71
C GLU A 26 20.31 6.78 20.08
N VAL A 27 19.31 6.31 20.83
CA VAL A 27 17.96 6.08 20.33
C VAL A 27 16.97 7.02 21.01
N VAL A 28 16.17 7.71 20.20
CA VAL A 28 14.97 8.42 20.66
C VAL A 28 13.76 7.82 19.96
N GLY A 29 12.80 7.36 20.75
CA GLY A 29 11.52 6.88 20.25
C GLY A 29 10.66 8.03 19.76
N VAL A 30 9.94 7.83 18.66
CA VAL A 30 8.98 8.78 18.11
C VAL A 30 7.64 8.07 17.88
N HIS A 31 6.62 8.47 18.63
CA HIS A 31 5.25 8.00 18.45
C HIS A 31 4.45 9.00 17.61
N LEU A 32 3.87 8.53 16.51
CA LEU A 32 3.05 9.36 15.61
C LEU A 32 1.58 9.15 15.92
N LEU A 33 0.88 10.22 16.30
CA LEU A 33 -0.58 10.21 16.38
C LEU A 33 -1.14 10.41 14.98
N MET A 34 -1.90 9.43 14.50
CA MET A 34 -2.55 9.46 13.20
C MET A 34 -4.01 9.06 13.38
N GLY A 35 -4.95 9.98 13.17
CA GLY A 35 -6.40 9.76 13.00
C GLY A 35 -7.13 8.88 14.03
N THR A 36 -6.81 7.58 14.04
CA THR A 36 -7.37 6.52 14.89
C THR A 36 -6.41 6.01 15.96
N ALA A 37 -5.20 6.60 16.11
CA ALA A 37 -4.25 6.21 17.16
C ALA A 37 -4.96 6.24 18.51
N SER A 38 -5.32 5.06 18.99
CA SER A 38 -6.12 4.92 20.20
C SER A 38 -5.20 5.21 21.38
N VAL A 39 -5.73 5.82 22.45
CA VAL A 39 -5.01 6.00 23.73
C VAL A 39 -4.17 4.76 24.13
N PRO A 40 -4.67 3.51 23.94
CA PRO A 40 -3.87 2.29 24.13
C PRO A 40 -2.54 2.21 23.37
N GLU A 41 -2.47 2.67 22.12
CA GLU A 41 -1.24 2.59 21.31
C GLU A 41 -0.15 3.54 21.79
N THR A 42 -0.55 4.74 22.25
CA THR A 42 0.37 5.69 22.86
C THR A 42 0.91 5.17 24.19
N ASP A 43 0.05 4.54 25.01
CA ASP A 43 0.49 3.94 26.26
C ASP A 43 1.40 2.72 26.05
N ASP A 44 1.13 1.91 25.03
CA ASP A 44 2.05 0.84 24.61
C ASP A 44 3.42 1.40 24.20
N ALA A 45 3.44 2.47 23.41
CA ALA A 45 4.70 3.11 23.01
C ALA A 45 5.49 3.65 24.22
N ARG A 46 4.80 4.25 25.20
CA ARG A 46 5.41 4.69 26.47
C ARG A 46 6.01 3.53 27.24
N ARG A 47 5.26 2.43 27.44
CA ARG A 47 5.76 1.24 28.14
C ARG A 47 6.97 0.61 27.44
N VAL A 48 6.99 0.60 26.11
CA VAL A 48 8.15 0.14 25.33
C VAL A 48 9.35 1.04 25.57
N ALA A 49 9.17 2.36 25.52
CA ALA A 49 10.26 3.33 25.73
C ALA A 49 10.84 3.21 27.15
N GLU A 50 9.99 3.11 28.17
CA GLU A 50 10.39 2.87 29.57
C GLU A 50 11.18 1.57 29.71
N ARG A 51 10.69 0.48 29.08
CA ARG A 51 11.38 -0.82 29.14
C ARG A 51 12.77 -0.78 28.50
N LEU A 52 12.93 -0.02 27.43
CA LEU A 52 14.21 0.15 26.73
C LEU A 52 15.10 1.24 27.34
N GLY A 53 14.57 2.05 28.27
CA GLY A 53 15.30 3.18 28.83
C GLY A 53 15.63 4.26 27.79
N ILE A 54 14.72 4.52 26.84
CA ILE A 54 14.87 5.54 25.81
C ILE A 54 13.84 6.66 25.98
N ASP A 55 14.18 7.87 25.54
CA ASP A 55 13.23 8.97 25.48
C ASP A 55 12.13 8.69 24.44
N LEU A 56 10.91 9.18 24.70
CA LEU A 56 9.80 9.09 23.78
C LEU A 56 9.21 10.45 23.47
N VAL A 57 9.20 10.79 22.19
CA VAL A 57 8.62 12.00 21.65
C VAL A 57 7.30 11.67 20.95
N VAL A 58 6.24 12.41 21.27
CA VAL A 58 4.95 12.27 20.58
C VAL A 58 4.81 13.38 19.54
N ARG A 59 4.36 13.02 18.33
CA ARG A 59 4.11 13.94 17.23
C ARG A 59 2.70 13.76 16.70
N ASP A 60 1.94 14.85 16.67
CA ASP A 60 0.59 14.85 16.12
C ASP A 60 0.63 15.08 14.60
N LEU A 61 0.15 14.08 13.85
CA LEU A 61 -0.02 14.12 12.41
C LEU A 61 -1.48 13.90 12.00
N CYS A 62 -2.44 14.06 12.91
CA CYS A 62 -3.86 13.78 12.64
C CYS A 62 -4.43 14.66 11.51
N GLY A 63 -4.08 15.95 11.48
CA GLY A 63 -4.49 16.87 10.42
C GLY A 63 -3.99 16.42 9.02
N PRO A 64 -2.66 16.34 8.81
CA PRO A 64 -2.11 15.84 7.53
C PRO A 64 -2.61 14.44 7.15
N PHE A 65 -2.85 13.57 8.13
CA PHE A 65 -3.40 12.24 7.89
C PHE A 65 -4.84 12.28 7.38
N ALA A 66 -5.72 13.08 8.00
CA ALA A 66 -7.08 13.25 7.54
C ALA A 66 -7.11 13.77 6.09
N GLU A 67 -6.43 14.88 5.84
CA GLU A 67 -6.41 15.55 4.54
C GLU A 67 -5.79 14.69 3.43
N ARG A 68 -4.63 14.06 3.68
CA ARG A 68 -3.84 13.42 2.61
C ARG A 68 -4.13 11.94 2.43
N VAL A 69 -4.75 11.29 3.42
CA VAL A 69 -4.99 9.84 3.41
C VAL A 69 -6.47 9.54 3.47
N VAL A 70 -7.20 10.11 4.44
CA VAL A 70 -8.63 9.82 4.61
C VAL A 70 -9.45 10.42 3.49
N ASP A 71 -9.23 11.70 3.15
CA ASP A 71 -9.99 12.36 2.09
C ASP A 71 -9.66 11.73 0.72
N TYR A 72 -8.38 11.49 0.41
CA TYR A 72 -7.97 10.71 -0.78
C TYR A 72 -8.68 9.35 -0.87
N PHE A 73 -8.76 8.64 0.25
CA PHE A 73 -9.39 7.32 0.29
C PHE A 73 -10.88 7.42 -0.03
N VAL A 74 -11.60 8.34 0.62
CA VAL A 74 -13.03 8.56 0.39
C VAL A 74 -13.29 9.02 -1.05
N ASP A 75 -12.54 10.01 -1.54
CA ASP A 75 -12.69 10.56 -2.89
C ASP A 75 -12.45 9.49 -3.97
N SER A 76 -11.46 8.63 -3.78
CA SER A 76 -11.19 7.52 -4.71
C SER A 76 -12.38 6.57 -4.85
N TYR A 77 -13.08 6.27 -3.75
CA TYR A 77 -14.30 5.47 -3.80
C TYR A 77 -15.46 6.19 -4.50
N THR A 78 -15.57 7.52 -4.37
CA THR A 78 -16.59 8.29 -5.12
C THR A 78 -16.37 8.20 -6.64
N GLN A 79 -15.12 8.00 -7.06
CA GLN A 79 -14.73 7.82 -8.46
C GLN A 79 -14.74 6.35 -8.93
N GLY A 80 -15.16 5.40 -8.07
CA GLY A 80 -15.17 3.97 -8.40
C GLY A 80 -13.78 3.32 -8.49
N ARG A 81 -12.76 3.96 -7.92
CA ARG A 81 -11.38 3.45 -7.87
C ARG A 81 -11.16 2.64 -6.59
N THR A 82 -10.11 1.83 -6.59
CA THR A 82 -9.68 1.06 -5.40
C THR A 82 -8.39 1.68 -4.84
N PRO A 83 -8.47 2.60 -3.86
CA PRO A 83 -7.30 3.34 -3.38
C PRO A 83 -6.30 2.47 -2.60
N ASN A 84 -5.04 2.89 -2.58
CA ASN A 84 -4.03 2.37 -1.65
C ASN A 84 -3.61 3.43 -0.61
N PRO A 85 -4.29 3.52 0.54
CA PRO A 85 -4.01 4.56 1.53
C PRO A 85 -2.66 4.39 2.22
N CYS A 86 -2.10 3.16 2.25
CA CYS A 86 -0.81 2.90 2.88
C CYS A 86 0.34 3.54 2.09
N LEU A 87 0.34 3.43 0.76
CA LEU A 87 1.35 4.10 -0.07
C LEU A 87 1.24 5.63 0.05
N ARG A 88 0.01 6.17 0.04
CA ARG A 88 -0.21 7.61 0.25
C ARG A 88 0.25 8.10 1.62
N CYS A 89 -0.06 7.35 2.69
CA CYS A 89 0.38 7.65 4.05
C CYS A 89 1.90 7.62 4.18
N ASN A 90 2.55 6.57 3.68
CA ASN A 90 4.01 6.45 3.71
C ASN A 90 4.67 7.64 3.00
N ARG A 91 4.22 7.98 1.79
CA ARG A 91 4.78 9.11 1.03
C ARG A 91 4.52 10.46 1.69
N GLY A 92 3.26 10.78 1.97
CA GLY A 92 2.82 12.16 2.23
C GLY A 92 2.66 12.54 3.69
N VAL A 93 2.72 11.57 4.62
CA VAL A 93 2.45 11.80 6.05
C VAL A 93 3.55 11.20 6.92
N LYS A 94 3.72 9.87 6.91
CA LYS A 94 4.60 9.16 7.83
C LYS A 94 6.07 9.50 7.58
N PHE A 95 6.61 9.19 6.41
CA PHE A 95 8.03 9.43 6.13
C PHE A 95 8.32 10.91 5.93
N ALA A 96 7.41 11.66 5.30
CA ALA A 96 7.52 13.12 5.21
C ALA A 96 7.65 13.77 6.61
N GLY A 97 6.76 13.41 7.55
CA GLY A 97 6.80 13.92 8.92
C GLY A 97 8.04 13.48 9.71
N LEU A 98 8.38 12.19 9.64
CA LEU A 98 9.55 11.64 10.34
C LEU A 98 10.86 12.24 9.84
N LEU A 99 11.04 12.37 8.52
CA LEU A 99 12.27 12.89 7.93
C LEU A 99 12.41 14.40 8.15
N ALA A 100 11.30 15.16 8.10
CA ALA A 100 11.31 16.59 8.42
C ALA A 100 11.71 16.83 9.89
N MET A 101 11.10 16.06 10.80
CA MET A 101 11.44 16.10 12.22
C MET A 101 12.90 15.69 12.47
N SER A 102 13.35 14.60 11.83
CA SER A 102 14.72 14.12 11.94
C SER A 102 15.73 15.21 11.59
N ARG A 103 15.48 15.98 10.53
CA ARG A 103 16.36 17.10 10.14
C ARG A 103 16.32 18.25 11.13
N ALA A 104 15.12 18.65 11.56
CA ALA A 104 14.94 19.77 12.47
C ALA A 104 15.61 19.52 13.83
N GLU A 105 15.60 18.28 14.31
CA GLU A 105 16.12 17.89 15.62
C GLU A 105 17.55 17.30 15.57
N GLY A 106 18.18 17.30 14.39
CA GLY A 106 19.57 16.87 14.21
C GLY A 106 19.79 15.37 14.38
N PHE A 107 18.82 14.53 14.02
CA PHE A 107 18.99 13.08 13.95
C PHE A 107 19.74 12.69 12.68
N ASP A 108 20.68 11.74 12.81
CA ASP A 108 21.48 11.23 11.69
C ASP A 108 20.64 10.34 10.75
N ALA A 109 19.72 9.58 11.33
CA ALA A 109 18.88 8.62 10.60
C ALA A 109 17.51 8.42 11.28
N VAL A 110 16.59 7.82 10.53
CA VAL A 110 15.28 7.36 11.01
C VAL A 110 15.17 5.86 10.84
N ALA A 111 14.83 5.14 11.90
CA ALA A 111 14.50 3.72 11.83
C ALA A 111 12.99 3.47 11.98
N THR A 112 12.50 2.43 11.31
CA THR A 112 11.11 1.98 11.45
C THR A 112 11.05 0.46 11.51
N GLY A 113 9.99 -0.09 12.09
CA GLY A 113 9.73 -1.54 12.12
C GLY A 113 9.23 -2.14 10.80
N HIS A 114 9.57 -1.56 9.65
CA HIS A 114 9.19 -2.15 8.37
C HIS A 114 10.10 -3.32 7.99
N TYR A 115 9.51 -4.34 7.39
CA TYR A 115 10.20 -5.49 6.80
C TYR A 115 10.60 -5.13 5.37
N ALA A 116 11.76 -4.50 5.23
CA ALA A 116 12.45 -4.28 3.96
C ALA A 116 13.93 -4.08 4.25
N ARG A 117 14.78 -4.12 3.23
CA ARG A 117 16.22 -3.89 3.36
C ARG A 117 16.61 -2.62 2.62
N ILE A 118 17.61 -1.91 3.13
CA ILE A 118 18.28 -0.84 2.41
C ILE A 118 19.75 -1.23 2.35
N THR A 119 20.25 -1.49 1.14
CA THR A 119 21.67 -1.72 0.90
C THR A 119 22.30 -0.46 0.35
N ARG A 120 23.55 -0.20 0.73
CA ARG A 120 24.36 0.91 0.24
C ARG A 120 25.66 0.32 -0.28
N SER A 121 26.03 0.63 -1.52
CA SER A 121 27.41 0.44 -1.98
C SER A 121 28.25 1.64 -1.52
N GLU A 122 29.57 1.51 -1.47
CA GLU A 122 30.47 2.56 -0.93
C GLU A 122 30.30 3.92 -1.61
N GLU A 123 29.89 3.94 -2.89
CA GLU A 123 29.74 5.17 -3.69
C GLU A 123 28.37 5.29 -4.40
N GLY A 124 27.49 4.29 -4.26
CA GLY A 124 26.24 4.21 -5.02
C GLY A 124 24.99 4.63 -4.24
N PRO A 125 23.86 4.81 -4.95
CA PRO A 125 22.59 5.16 -4.33
C PRO A 125 22.12 4.09 -3.34
N ALA A 126 21.26 4.49 -2.40
CA ALA A 126 20.61 3.55 -1.51
C ALA A 126 19.62 2.69 -2.30
N GLU A 127 19.70 1.37 -2.16
CA GLU A 127 18.80 0.45 -2.85
C GLU A 127 17.77 -0.09 -1.88
N LEU A 128 16.49 0.20 -2.14
CA LEU A 128 15.38 -0.44 -1.45
C LEU A 128 15.25 -1.88 -1.96
N ARG A 129 15.31 -2.84 -1.05
CA ARG A 129 15.21 -4.27 -1.34
C ARG A 129 14.10 -4.92 -0.55
N ARG A 130 13.56 -6.00 -1.09
CA ARG A 130 12.63 -6.89 -0.40
C ARG A 130 13.26 -7.46 0.87
N ALA A 131 12.46 -7.68 1.91
CA ALA A 131 12.88 -8.33 3.15
C ALA A 131 13.35 -9.78 2.95
N ALA A 132 14.12 -10.28 3.92
CA ALA A 132 14.46 -11.71 4.01
C ALA A 132 13.20 -12.58 4.21
N ASP A 133 12.32 -12.23 5.17
CA ASP A 133 10.99 -12.85 5.27
C ASP A 133 10.07 -12.33 4.15
N ARG A 134 9.99 -13.08 3.05
CA ARG A 134 9.13 -12.76 1.89
C ARG A 134 7.64 -12.68 2.22
N ARG A 135 7.16 -13.37 3.27
CA ARG A 135 5.73 -13.34 3.65
C ARG A 135 5.37 -12.04 4.35
N LYS A 136 6.35 -11.39 4.98
CA LYS A 136 6.21 -10.12 5.68
C LYS A 136 6.76 -8.93 4.89
N ASP A 137 7.32 -9.15 3.69
CA ASP A 137 7.90 -8.10 2.87
C ASP A 137 6.96 -6.89 2.69
N GLN A 138 7.46 -5.72 3.05
CA GLN A 138 6.77 -4.44 2.98
C GLN A 138 7.41 -3.50 1.96
N SER A 139 8.37 -3.97 1.15
CA SER A 139 9.01 -3.18 0.09
C SER A 139 7.99 -2.53 -0.86
N TYR A 140 6.87 -3.21 -1.13
CA TYR A 140 5.79 -2.71 -1.99
C TYR A 140 5.23 -1.37 -1.50
N VAL A 141 4.94 -1.24 -0.20
CA VAL A 141 4.37 0.00 0.37
C VAL A 141 5.42 1.09 0.59
N LEU A 142 6.70 0.76 0.41
CA LEU A 142 7.85 1.65 0.55
C LEU A 142 8.39 2.11 -0.82
N ALA A 143 7.88 1.58 -1.94
CA ALA A 143 8.34 1.93 -3.29
C ALA A 143 8.07 3.39 -3.70
N VAL A 144 7.31 4.13 -2.89
CA VAL A 144 7.03 5.57 -3.05
C VAL A 144 8.14 6.47 -2.52
N LEU A 145 9.17 5.91 -1.89
CA LEU A 145 10.27 6.65 -1.28
C LEU A 145 11.31 7.06 -2.32
N ASP A 146 11.79 8.30 -2.21
CA ASP A 146 12.88 8.81 -3.04
C ASP A 146 14.25 8.49 -2.43
N GLN A 147 15.31 8.78 -3.21
CA GLN A 147 16.69 8.57 -2.79
C GLN A 147 17.07 9.35 -1.53
N GLU A 148 16.55 10.56 -1.38
CA GLU A 148 16.83 11.40 -0.22
C GLU A 148 16.26 10.78 1.07
N SER A 149 15.05 10.21 0.98
CA SER A 149 14.43 9.44 2.05
C SER A 149 15.21 8.17 2.34
N LEU A 150 15.49 7.35 1.32
CA LEU A 150 16.20 6.07 1.48
C LEU A 150 17.59 6.25 2.08
N ALA A 151 18.30 7.33 1.74
CA ALA A 151 19.61 7.63 2.29
C ALA A 151 19.60 7.75 3.83
N ARG A 152 18.50 8.22 4.42
CA ARG A 152 18.36 8.47 5.87
C ARG A 152 17.62 7.36 6.61
N LEU A 153 17.09 6.37 5.90
CA LEU A 153 16.26 5.33 6.49
C LEU A 153 17.05 4.08 6.88
N VAL A 154 16.57 3.45 7.95
CA VAL A 154 17.06 2.16 8.47
C VAL A 154 15.86 1.25 8.74
N PHE A 155 15.96 -0.01 8.33
CA PHE A 155 14.93 -1.03 8.54
C PHE A 155 15.52 -2.23 9.29
N PRO A 156 15.56 -2.19 10.64
CA PRO A 156 16.28 -3.18 11.44
C PRO A 156 15.74 -4.62 11.32
N LEU A 157 14.48 -4.78 10.89
CA LEU A 157 13.84 -6.09 10.75
C LEU A 157 14.09 -6.73 9.37
N GLY A 158 14.71 -6.01 8.44
CA GLY A 158 14.86 -6.43 7.05
C GLY A 158 15.62 -7.74 6.84
N GLU A 159 16.58 -8.03 7.73
CA GLU A 159 17.45 -9.22 7.66
C GLU A 159 16.90 -10.41 8.46
N LEU A 160 15.87 -10.22 9.28
CA LEU A 160 15.33 -11.30 10.10
C LEU A 160 14.58 -12.31 9.22
N ALA A 161 14.84 -13.60 9.47
CA ALA A 161 14.35 -14.67 8.60
C ALA A 161 12.85 -14.89 8.74
N SER A 162 12.27 -14.51 9.88
CA SER A 162 10.84 -14.71 10.14
C SER A 162 10.24 -13.74 11.14
N LYS A 163 8.92 -13.57 11.07
CA LYS A 163 8.13 -12.93 12.14
C LYS A 163 8.28 -13.63 13.50
N ASP A 164 8.47 -14.94 13.52
CA ASP A 164 8.59 -15.72 14.76
C ASP A 164 9.89 -15.36 15.49
N GLU A 165 10.96 -15.10 14.74
CA GLU A 165 12.22 -14.59 15.27
C GLU A 165 12.04 -13.21 15.94
N VAL A 166 11.26 -12.31 15.33
CA VAL A 166 10.90 -11.00 15.93
C VAL A 166 10.15 -11.19 17.25
N ARG A 167 9.18 -12.10 17.29
CA ARG A 167 8.42 -12.40 18.52
C ARG A 167 9.30 -13.02 19.61
N ALA A 168 10.20 -13.94 19.25
CA ALA A 168 11.16 -14.53 20.17
C ALA A 168 12.12 -13.48 20.76
N LEU A 169 12.59 -12.55 19.93
CA LEU A 169 13.42 -11.43 20.36
C LEU A 169 12.65 -10.52 21.32
N ALA A 170 11.40 -10.19 21.01
CA ALA A 170 10.55 -9.38 21.88
C ALA A 170 10.35 -10.02 23.26
N ALA A 171 10.07 -11.33 23.31
CA ALA A 171 9.91 -12.07 24.55
C ALA A 171 11.21 -12.12 25.36
N ARG A 172 12.36 -12.37 24.72
CA ARG A 172 13.68 -12.40 25.36
C ARG A 172 14.06 -11.05 25.98
N LEU A 173 13.70 -9.96 25.32
CA LEU A 173 13.93 -8.60 25.82
C LEU A 173 12.91 -8.18 26.89
N GLY A 174 11.87 -8.99 27.13
CA GLY A 174 10.78 -8.67 28.05
C GLY A 174 10.00 -7.43 27.59
N LEU A 175 9.75 -7.30 26.29
CA LEU A 175 8.97 -6.19 25.75
C LEU A 175 7.47 -6.40 26.10
N PRO A 176 6.78 -5.36 26.61
CA PRO A 176 5.39 -5.48 27.08
C PRO A 176 4.38 -5.80 25.97
N VAL A 177 4.79 -5.65 24.71
CA VAL A 177 3.96 -5.86 23.50
C VAL A 177 4.29 -7.16 22.76
N ALA A 178 5.06 -8.07 23.36
CA ALA A 178 5.53 -9.29 22.70
C ALA A 178 4.39 -10.19 22.17
N ASP A 179 3.30 -10.31 22.93
CA ASP A 179 2.14 -11.12 22.58
C ASP A 179 1.07 -10.35 21.79
N LYS A 180 1.30 -9.06 21.52
CA LYS A 180 0.32 -8.24 20.81
C LYS A 180 0.12 -8.79 19.39
N PRO A 181 -1.12 -8.95 18.92
CA PRO A 181 -1.41 -9.29 17.53
C PRO A 181 -0.86 -8.22 16.59
N ASP A 182 -0.54 -8.64 15.36
CA ASP A 182 -0.16 -7.68 14.33
C ASP A 182 -1.37 -6.82 13.96
N SER A 183 -1.12 -5.56 13.59
CA SER A 183 -2.14 -4.75 12.95
C SER A 183 -2.44 -5.37 11.59
N THR A 184 -3.62 -5.98 11.48
CA THR A 184 -4.19 -6.45 10.22
C THR A 184 -5.15 -5.37 9.73
N ASP A 185 -5.18 -5.12 8.42
CA ASP A 185 -5.99 -4.10 7.72
C ASP A 185 -5.44 -2.67 7.70
N ILE A 186 -6.19 -1.77 7.05
CA ILE A 186 -5.88 -0.35 6.92
C ILE A 186 -6.07 0.33 8.28
N CYS A 187 -5.07 1.06 8.77
CA CYS A 187 -4.98 1.54 10.16
C CYS A 187 -6.19 2.36 10.68
N PHE A 188 -6.95 3.01 9.80
CA PHE A 188 -8.11 3.82 10.16
C PHE A 188 -9.46 3.17 9.83
N VAL A 189 -9.45 2.01 9.19
CA VAL A 189 -10.65 1.26 8.85
C VAL A 189 -10.96 0.34 10.02
N THR A 190 -12.08 0.58 10.70
CA THR A 190 -12.57 -0.30 11.77
C THR A 190 -13.15 -1.61 11.20
N ALA A 191 -13.49 -2.54 12.10
CA ALA A 191 -14.03 -3.86 11.73
C ALA A 191 -15.15 -3.76 10.67
N GLY A 192 -14.97 -4.43 9.54
CA GLY A 192 -15.93 -4.39 8.41
C GLY A 192 -15.30 -4.23 7.02
N GLY A 193 -14.01 -3.86 6.96
CA GLY A 193 -13.22 -3.83 5.73
C GLY A 193 -13.27 -2.50 4.97
N ALA A 194 -12.32 -2.33 4.03
CA ALA A 194 -12.04 -1.09 3.34
C ALA A 194 -13.27 -0.41 2.69
N GLY A 195 -14.17 -1.19 2.08
CA GLY A 195 -15.37 -0.66 1.42
C GLY A 195 -16.52 -0.25 2.36
N ARG A 196 -16.45 -0.56 3.67
CA ARG A 196 -17.45 -0.11 4.64
C ARG A 196 -17.11 1.23 5.29
N PHE A 197 -15.83 1.59 5.34
CA PHE A 197 -15.41 2.85 5.92
C PHE A 197 -16.01 4.08 5.19
N PRO A 198 -16.05 4.12 3.83
CA PRO A 198 -16.70 5.20 3.12
C PRO A 198 -18.22 5.23 3.31
N ALA A 199 -18.88 4.09 3.58
CA ALA A 199 -20.34 4.03 3.71
C ALA A 199 -20.90 4.87 4.86
N GLY A 200 -20.11 5.10 5.92
CA GLY A 200 -20.47 6.02 7.01
C GLY A 200 -20.29 7.51 6.67
N ARG A 201 -19.70 7.83 5.52
CA ARG A 201 -19.32 9.19 5.09
C ARG A 201 -19.92 9.59 3.75
N LEU A 202 -20.32 8.62 2.93
CA LEU A 202 -20.89 8.80 1.62
C LEU A 202 -22.39 8.44 1.66
N PRO A 203 -23.25 9.19 0.95
CA PRO A 203 -24.66 8.83 0.84
C PRO A 203 -24.82 7.49 0.12
N GLU A 204 -25.79 6.69 0.56
CA GLU A 204 -26.22 5.53 -0.21
C GLU A 204 -26.83 6.00 -1.53
N ARG A 205 -26.36 5.41 -2.63
CA ARG A 205 -26.88 5.67 -3.97
C ARG A 205 -27.20 4.32 -4.61
N PRO A 206 -28.45 3.86 -4.51
CA PRO A 206 -28.84 2.57 -5.07
C PRO A 206 -28.62 2.51 -6.58
N GLY A 207 -28.11 1.38 -7.06
CA GLY A 207 -27.76 1.18 -8.47
C GLY A 207 -27.82 -0.28 -8.88
N ASP A 208 -27.54 -0.52 -10.16
CA ASP A 208 -27.72 -1.83 -10.78
C ASP A 208 -26.41 -2.62 -10.85
N ILE A 209 -26.53 -3.93 -10.61
CA ILE A 209 -25.49 -4.89 -10.93
C ILE A 209 -25.85 -5.53 -12.28
N VAL A 210 -25.01 -5.33 -13.28
CA VAL A 210 -25.22 -5.83 -14.64
C VAL A 210 -24.18 -6.86 -15.03
N ASP A 211 -24.55 -7.77 -15.93
CA ASP A 211 -23.59 -8.69 -16.56
C ASP A 211 -22.90 -8.09 -17.80
N ALA A 212 -22.16 -8.94 -18.54
CA ALA A 212 -21.44 -8.54 -19.74
C ALA A 212 -22.36 -8.06 -20.88
N ASP A 213 -23.60 -8.56 -20.93
CA ASP A 213 -24.60 -8.18 -21.93
C ASP A 213 -25.42 -6.96 -21.50
N GLY A 214 -25.13 -6.41 -20.31
CA GLY A 214 -25.86 -5.29 -19.73
C GLY A 214 -27.18 -5.68 -19.07
N VAL A 215 -27.44 -6.98 -18.88
CA VAL A 215 -28.66 -7.45 -18.21
C VAL A 215 -28.51 -7.21 -16.72
N VAL A 216 -29.53 -6.60 -16.11
CA VAL A 216 -29.60 -6.41 -14.66
C VAL A 216 -29.80 -7.78 -13.97
N ILE A 217 -28.88 -8.13 -13.08
CA ILE A 217 -28.85 -9.39 -12.33
C ILE A 217 -28.84 -9.20 -10.81
N GLY A 218 -28.92 -7.95 -10.36
CA GLY A 218 -29.03 -7.56 -8.97
C GLY A 218 -29.00 -6.05 -8.80
N HIS A 219 -29.08 -5.60 -7.55
CA HIS A 219 -28.98 -4.20 -7.17
C HIS A 219 -28.01 -4.04 -6.00
N HIS A 220 -27.52 -2.82 -5.79
CA HIS A 220 -26.64 -2.49 -4.68
C HIS A 220 -27.01 -1.17 -4.02
N ALA A 221 -26.54 -0.93 -2.79
CA ALA A 221 -26.75 0.33 -2.05
C ALA A 221 -25.73 1.45 -2.43
N GLY A 222 -24.66 1.10 -3.15
CA GLY A 222 -23.67 2.05 -3.63
C GLY A 222 -22.44 1.36 -4.21
N THR A 223 -21.82 1.97 -5.22
CA THR A 223 -20.61 1.42 -5.88
C THR A 223 -19.42 1.28 -4.94
N HIS A 224 -19.35 2.09 -3.88
CA HIS A 224 -18.26 2.09 -2.89
C HIS A 224 -18.17 0.80 -2.06
N HIS A 225 -19.18 -0.08 -2.11
CA HIS A 225 -19.15 -1.40 -1.48
C HIS A 225 -18.42 -2.47 -2.30
N PHE A 226 -17.96 -2.13 -3.51
CA PHE A 226 -17.39 -3.06 -4.46
C PHE A 226 -15.94 -2.72 -4.80
N THR A 227 -15.19 -3.75 -5.16
CA THR A 227 -13.81 -3.64 -5.63
C THR A 227 -13.61 -4.59 -6.81
N ILE A 228 -12.81 -4.19 -7.79
CA ILE A 228 -12.50 -5.02 -8.95
C ILE A 228 -11.91 -6.38 -8.50
N GLY A 229 -12.45 -7.47 -9.04
CA GLY A 229 -12.13 -8.84 -8.66
C GLY A 229 -12.88 -9.38 -7.44
N GLN A 230 -13.78 -8.62 -6.82
CA GLN A 230 -14.60 -9.09 -5.71
C GLN A 230 -15.59 -10.18 -6.15
N ARG A 231 -15.56 -11.32 -5.46
CA ARG A 231 -16.50 -12.45 -5.65
C ARG A 231 -17.60 -12.49 -4.59
N ARG A 232 -17.24 -12.25 -3.32
CA ARG A 232 -18.16 -12.40 -2.18
C ARG A 232 -18.99 -11.13 -1.98
N GLY A 233 -20.17 -11.29 -1.38
CA GLY A 233 -21.01 -10.14 -1.01
C GLY A 233 -21.83 -9.52 -2.16
N LEU A 234 -21.80 -10.10 -3.37
CA LEU A 234 -22.55 -9.59 -4.52
C LEU A 234 -24.07 -9.82 -4.41
N ARG A 235 -24.50 -10.80 -3.60
CA ARG A 235 -25.93 -11.14 -3.35
C ARG A 235 -26.78 -11.22 -4.62
N LEU A 236 -26.21 -11.80 -5.69
CA LEU A 236 -26.87 -11.90 -6.99
C LEU A 236 -28.10 -12.80 -6.90
N THR A 237 -29.21 -12.34 -7.49
CA THR A 237 -30.47 -13.08 -7.51
C THR A 237 -30.55 -14.05 -8.69
N ARG A 238 -29.73 -13.84 -9.72
CA ARG A 238 -29.63 -14.70 -10.90
C ARG A 238 -28.25 -15.37 -10.95
N PRO A 239 -28.15 -16.71 -10.81
CA PRO A 239 -26.90 -17.42 -11.02
C PRO A 239 -26.45 -17.34 -12.49
N ALA A 240 -25.16 -17.59 -12.76
CA ALA A 240 -24.69 -17.75 -14.13
C ALA A 240 -25.29 -19.01 -14.75
N ALA A 241 -25.49 -19.01 -16.07
CA ALA A 241 -26.13 -20.12 -16.80
C ALA A 241 -25.34 -21.45 -16.67
N ASP A 242 -24.02 -21.35 -16.52
CA ASP A 242 -23.07 -22.46 -16.30
C ASP A 242 -22.81 -22.75 -14.82
N GLY A 243 -23.43 -22.01 -13.90
CA GLY A 243 -23.19 -22.09 -12.46
C GLY A 243 -21.85 -21.52 -11.99
N ALA A 244 -21.06 -20.91 -12.88
CA ALA A 244 -19.75 -20.37 -12.53
C ALA A 244 -19.85 -19.13 -11.62
N PRO A 245 -18.85 -18.91 -10.74
CA PRO A 245 -18.81 -17.71 -9.92
C PRO A 245 -18.63 -16.45 -10.77
N ARG A 246 -19.32 -15.38 -10.39
CA ARG A 246 -19.14 -14.05 -10.98
C ARG A 246 -18.27 -13.17 -10.08
N TYR A 247 -17.55 -12.25 -10.71
CA TYR A 247 -16.64 -11.31 -10.10
C TYR A 247 -16.93 -9.90 -10.59
N VAL A 248 -16.68 -8.88 -9.77
CA VAL A 248 -16.78 -7.48 -10.20
C VAL A 248 -15.70 -7.19 -11.25
N THR A 249 -16.10 -6.95 -12.49
CA THR A 249 -15.22 -6.67 -13.63
C THR A 249 -15.11 -5.18 -13.95
N GLY A 250 -16.04 -4.36 -13.45
CA GLY A 250 -16.02 -2.92 -13.66
C GLY A 250 -16.91 -2.18 -12.67
N ILE A 251 -16.56 -0.94 -12.37
CA ILE A 251 -17.35 -0.02 -11.55
C ILE A 251 -17.47 1.28 -12.33
N ASP A 252 -18.69 1.64 -12.69
CA ASP A 252 -19.01 2.94 -13.28
C ASP A 252 -19.69 3.80 -12.23
N ALA A 253 -18.89 4.64 -11.56
CA ALA A 253 -19.40 5.52 -10.53
C ALA A 253 -20.23 6.68 -11.08
N GLY A 254 -20.15 7.02 -12.37
CA GLY A 254 -20.99 8.04 -12.99
C GLY A 254 -22.39 7.50 -13.26
N ALA A 255 -22.47 6.35 -13.93
CA ALA A 255 -23.73 5.67 -14.23
C ALA A 255 -24.33 4.94 -13.01
N ASN A 256 -23.57 4.81 -11.91
CA ASN A 256 -23.93 4.03 -10.72
C ASN A 256 -24.18 2.54 -11.03
N ILE A 257 -23.30 1.95 -11.83
CA ILE A 257 -23.42 0.57 -12.31
C ILE A 257 -22.20 -0.24 -11.83
N VAL A 258 -22.46 -1.45 -11.32
CA VAL A 258 -21.43 -2.46 -11.06
C VAL A 258 -21.54 -3.55 -12.12
N ARG A 259 -20.46 -3.79 -12.85
CA ARG A 259 -20.39 -4.85 -13.86
C ARG A 259 -19.80 -6.10 -13.24
N VAL A 260 -20.41 -7.25 -13.52
CA VAL A 260 -19.90 -8.55 -13.08
C VAL A 260 -19.78 -9.52 -14.24
N GLY A 261 -18.77 -10.38 -14.18
CA GLY A 261 -18.48 -11.34 -15.23
C GLY A 261 -17.67 -12.54 -14.73
N PRO A 262 -17.35 -13.45 -15.66
CA PRO A 262 -16.46 -14.57 -15.38
C PRO A 262 -15.03 -14.11 -15.04
N ALA A 263 -14.22 -15.02 -14.50
CA ALA A 263 -12.87 -14.69 -14.02
C ALA A 263 -11.92 -14.26 -15.16
N ASP A 264 -12.10 -14.78 -16.37
CA ASP A 264 -11.34 -14.43 -17.56
C ASP A 264 -11.59 -12.99 -18.03
N ALA A 265 -12.75 -12.41 -17.70
CA ALA A 265 -13.05 -10.99 -17.94
C ALA A 265 -12.23 -10.04 -17.03
N LEU A 266 -11.51 -10.58 -16.03
CA LEU A 266 -10.58 -9.81 -15.20
C LEU A 266 -9.14 -9.84 -15.72
N LEU A 267 -8.87 -10.57 -16.81
CA LEU A 267 -7.53 -10.64 -17.38
C LEU A 267 -7.15 -9.31 -18.04
N VAL A 268 -5.93 -8.88 -17.73
CA VAL A 268 -5.34 -7.62 -18.16
C VAL A 268 -3.98 -7.93 -18.78
N ASP A 269 -3.78 -7.48 -20.01
CA ASP A 269 -2.53 -7.62 -20.75
C ASP A 269 -1.64 -6.39 -20.56
N GLU A 270 -2.26 -5.23 -20.36
CA GLU A 270 -1.57 -3.96 -20.22
C GLU A 270 -2.24 -3.10 -19.14
N LEU A 271 -1.44 -2.42 -18.33
CA LEU A 271 -1.91 -1.33 -17.49
C LEU A 271 -1.27 0.00 -17.90
N VAL A 272 -1.98 1.07 -17.60
CA VAL A 272 -1.51 2.45 -17.70
C VAL A 272 -1.46 3.02 -16.30
N ALA A 273 -0.36 3.70 -16.00
CA ALA A 273 -0.15 4.40 -14.75
C ALA A 273 0.36 5.82 -15.00
N GLU A 274 0.20 6.68 -14.00
CA GLU A 274 0.70 8.06 -14.03
C GLU A 274 2.02 8.17 -13.27
N ARG A 275 2.95 8.96 -13.83
CA ARG A 275 4.21 9.41 -13.22
C ARG A 275 5.03 8.30 -12.52
N LEU A 276 6.09 7.87 -13.18
CA LEU A 276 7.04 6.93 -12.59
C LEU A 276 7.82 7.58 -11.42
N LEU A 277 7.69 7.00 -10.22
CA LEU A 277 8.54 7.31 -9.08
C LEU A 277 9.65 6.28 -9.01
N LEU A 278 10.91 6.73 -9.03
CA LEU A 278 12.07 5.86 -9.03
C LEU A 278 12.70 5.82 -7.64
N THR A 279 13.01 4.60 -7.20
CA THR A 279 13.76 4.34 -5.97
C THR A 279 15.25 4.18 -6.24
N GLY A 280 15.73 4.46 -7.46
CA GLY A 280 17.10 4.22 -7.89
C GLY A 280 17.40 4.90 -9.23
N PRO A 281 18.42 4.43 -9.98
CA PRO A 281 18.76 4.99 -11.28
C PRO A 281 17.58 4.93 -12.28
N PRO A 282 17.53 5.86 -13.26
CA PRO A 282 16.53 5.85 -14.32
C PRO A 282 16.38 4.49 -14.99
N LEU A 283 15.12 4.12 -15.28
CA LEU A 283 14.83 2.94 -16.09
C LEU A 283 14.93 3.31 -17.57
N PRO A 284 15.57 2.49 -18.43
CA PRO A 284 15.47 2.68 -19.88
C PRO A 284 14.02 2.44 -20.34
N ASP A 285 13.61 3.06 -21.45
CA ASP A 285 12.35 2.69 -22.10
C ASP A 285 12.43 1.25 -22.62
N GLY A 286 11.32 0.50 -22.49
CA GLY A 286 11.28 -0.93 -22.81
C GLY A 286 12.01 -1.81 -21.79
N TRP A 287 12.23 -1.33 -20.57
CA TRP A 287 12.84 -2.13 -19.51
C TRP A 287 11.99 -3.36 -19.17
N HIS A 288 12.61 -4.55 -19.17
CA HIS A 288 11.96 -5.81 -18.79
C HIS A 288 12.32 -6.19 -17.36
N GLY A 289 11.31 -6.50 -16.56
CA GLY A 289 11.49 -6.92 -15.18
C GLY A 289 10.17 -7.40 -14.57
N ALA A 290 10.07 -7.39 -13.25
CA ALA A 290 8.87 -7.89 -12.57
C ALA A 290 7.98 -6.75 -12.06
N ALA A 291 6.70 -6.80 -12.38
CA ALA A 291 5.68 -5.84 -11.94
C ALA A 291 4.72 -6.49 -10.92
N GLN A 292 4.59 -5.88 -9.75
CA GLN A 292 3.64 -6.28 -8.71
C GLN A 292 2.60 -5.19 -8.54
N PHE A 293 1.30 -5.52 -8.54
CA PHE A 293 0.20 -4.55 -8.50
C PHE A 293 -0.75 -4.75 -7.30
N ARG A 294 -0.35 -5.63 -6.36
CA ARG A 294 -1.02 -5.91 -5.09
C ARG A 294 0.04 -6.26 -4.05
N ALA A 295 -0.05 -5.71 -2.84
CA ALA A 295 0.97 -5.89 -1.78
C ALA A 295 1.30 -7.36 -1.46
N HIS A 296 0.31 -8.25 -1.50
CA HIS A 296 0.48 -9.70 -1.30
C HIS A 296 0.30 -10.52 -2.59
N GLY A 297 0.32 -9.87 -3.76
CA GLY A 297 0.27 -10.53 -5.06
C GLY A 297 1.65 -11.01 -5.53
N ALA A 298 1.66 -11.93 -6.47
CA ALA A 298 2.88 -12.30 -7.19
C ALA A 298 3.38 -11.11 -8.03
N ALA A 299 4.70 -11.03 -8.21
CA ALA A 299 5.29 -10.14 -9.21
C ALA A 299 5.32 -10.88 -10.56
N CYS A 300 4.82 -10.24 -11.60
CA CYS A 300 4.66 -10.81 -12.93
C CYS A 300 5.68 -10.19 -13.89
N PRO A 301 6.35 -10.99 -14.75
CA PRO A 301 7.20 -10.45 -15.81
C PRO A 301 6.44 -9.48 -16.72
N ALA A 302 7.05 -8.34 -17.01
CA ALA A 302 6.45 -7.30 -17.82
C ALA A 302 7.51 -6.37 -18.45
N VAL A 303 7.17 -5.82 -19.61
CA VAL A 303 7.91 -4.76 -20.27
C VAL A 303 7.31 -3.39 -19.90
N VAL A 304 8.16 -2.48 -19.45
CA VAL A 304 7.78 -1.15 -19.01
C VAL A 304 8.21 -0.12 -20.04
N HIS A 305 7.24 0.57 -20.59
CA HIS A 305 7.45 1.77 -21.39
C HIS A 305 7.06 2.99 -20.59
N HIS A 306 7.85 4.06 -20.66
CA HIS A 306 7.55 5.27 -19.91
C HIS A 306 8.09 6.54 -20.57
N ASP A 307 7.36 7.62 -20.31
CA ASP A 307 7.76 9.01 -20.54
C ASP A 307 7.54 9.83 -19.25
N ASP A 308 7.72 11.15 -19.32
CA ASP A 308 7.62 12.04 -18.15
C ASP A 308 6.25 12.03 -17.46
N GLU A 309 5.18 11.68 -18.17
CA GLU A 309 3.81 11.75 -17.68
C GLU A 309 3.18 10.36 -17.49
N ARG A 310 3.55 9.40 -18.33
CA ARG A 310 2.82 8.15 -18.49
C ARG A 310 3.73 6.94 -18.42
N VAL A 311 3.23 5.92 -17.73
CA VAL A 311 3.83 4.58 -17.67
C VAL A 311 2.86 3.58 -18.27
N ARG A 312 3.38 2.73 -19.15
CA ARG A 312 2.67 1.60 -19.75
C ARG A 312 3.41 0.33 -19.39
N VAL A 313 2.72 -0.61 -18.75
CA VAL A 313 3.29 -1.90 -18.35
C VAL A 313 2.54 -2.97 -19.12
N VAL A 314 3.26 -3.70 -19.97
CA VAL A 314 2.75 -4.80 -20.80
C VAL A 314 3.22 -6.10 -20.17
N PHE A 315 2.30 -6.93 -19.70
CA PHE A 315 2.65 -8.21 -19.07
C PHE A 315 3.00 -9.26 -20.13
N ASP A 316 3.95 -10.13 -19.80
CA ASP A 316 4.32 -11.25 -20.69
C ASP A 316 3.16 -12.26 -20.83
N GLU A 317 2.37 -12.41 -19.76
CA GLU A 317 1.14 -13.20 -19.73
C GLU A 317 -0.02 -12.37 -19.11
N PRO A 318 -1.29 -12.59 -19.53
CA PRO A 318 -2.42 -11.87 -18.97
C PRO A 318 -2.55 -12.09 -17.46
N VAL A 319 -2.68 -11.00 -16.70
CA VAL A 319 -2.79 -11.05 -15.22
C VAL A 319 -4.20 -10.71 -14.75
N PRO A 320 -4.71 -11.36 -13.68
CA PRO A 320 -6.06 -11.09 -13.21
C PRO A 320 -6.15 -9.86 -12.30
N SER A 321 -7.29 -9.17 -12.38
CA SER A 321 -7.79 -8.26 -11.34
C SER A 321 -6.90 -7.06 -11.04
N VAL A 322 -6.34 -6.41 -12.06
CA VAL A 322 -5.67 -5.11 -11.89
C VAL A 322 -6.73 -4.02 -11.72
N ALA A 323 -6.59 -3.19 -10.67
CA ALA A 323 -7.60 -2.19 -10.30
C ALA A 323 -7.01 -0.77 -10.36
N PRO A 324 -7.65 0.18 -11.07
CA PRO A 324 -7.28 1.59 -11.00
C PRO A 324 -7.35 2.13 -9.56
N GLY A 325 -6.39 2.99 -9.20
CA GLY A 325 -6.15 3.51 -7.84
C GLY A 325 -5.19 2.67 -7.00
N GLN A 326 -4.84 1.46 -7.45
CA GLN A 326 -3.68 0.72 -6.91
C GLN A 326 -2.39 1.23 -7.55
N PHE A 327 -1.25 0.74 -7.04
CA PHE A 327 0.06 1.05 -7.61
C PHE A 327 0.63 -0.18 -8.28
N VAL A 328 1.40 0.02 -9.34
CA VAL A 328 2.34 -0.98 -9.84
C VAL A 328 3.71 -0.68 -9.23
N VAL A 329 4.38 -1.69 -8.70
CA VAL A 329 5.74 -1.62 -8.17
C VAL A 329 6.63 -2.50 -9.04
N LEU A 330 7.77 -1.95 -9.46
CA LEU A 330 8.71 -2.57 -10.37
C LEU A 330 9.89 -3.16 -9.59
N TYR A 331 10.26 -4.38 -9.92
CA TYR A 331 11.29 -5.15 -9.25
C TYR A 331 12.31 -5.73 -10.23
N ASP A 332 13.58 -5.66 -9.82
CA ASP A 332 14.71 -6.33 -10.45
C ASP A 332 15.28 -7.35 -9.45
N GLY A 333 14.85 -8.61 -9.57
CA GLY A 333 15.06 -9.61 -8.53
C GLY A 333 14.43 -9.18 -7.20
N ASP A 334 15.27 -8.85 -6.22
CA ASP A 334 14.84 -8.34 -4.91
C ASP A 334 14.92 -6.83 -4.75
N VAL A 335 15.44 -6.10 -5.74
CA VAL A 335 15.58 -4.65 -5.73
C VAL A 335 14.28 -4.00 -6.21
N VAL A 336 13.76 -3.04 -5.46
CA VAL A 336 12.69 -2.15 -5.91
C VAL A 336 13.29 -1.11 -6.85
N ARG A 337 12.72 -0.97 -8.04
CA ARG A 337 13.15 0.00 -9.05
C ARG A 337 12.28 1.26 -9.08
N GLY A 338 11.01 1.13 -8.69
CA GLY A 338 10.09 2.25 -8.65
C GLY A 338 8.63 1.82 -8.54
N CYS A 339 7.74 2.80 -8.60
CA CYS A 339 6.30 2.56 -8.65
C CYS A 339 5.56 3.66 -9.41
N ALA A 340 4.32 3.36 -9.81
CA ALA A 340 3.41 4.32 -10.44
C ALA A 340 1.96 3.99 -10.08
N GLU A 341 1.08 5.00 -10.02
CA GLU A 341 -0.35 4.79 -9.70
C GLU A 341 -1.13 4.41 -10.95
N ILE A 342 -1.84 3.28 -10.88
CA ILE A 342 -2.58 2.70 -12.00
C ILE A 342 -3.84 3.53 -12.26
N THR A 343 -3.97 4.03 -13.48
CA THR A 343 -5.11 4.86 -13.92
C THR A 343 -6.05 4.11 -14.84
N ALA A 344 -5.56 3.11 -15.60
CA ALA A 344 -6.38 2.30 -16.49
C ALA A 344 -5.78 0.91 -16.75
N THR A 345 -6.60 0.01 -17.27
CA THR A 345 -6.22 -1.35 -17.68
C THR A 345 -6.76 -1.63 -19.08
N ARG A 346 -6.09 -2.51 -19.83
CA ARG A 346 -6.47 -2.93 -21.18
C ARG A 346 -6.31 -4.44 -21.33
N ARG A 347 -7.17 -5.01 -22.17
CA ARG A 347 -7.09 -6.40 -22.63
C ARG A 347 -6.73 -6.42 -24.12
N ALA A 348 -5.69 -7.14 -24.50
CA ALA A 348 -5.36 -7.44 -25.88
C ALA A 348 -6.48 -8.34 -26.45
N GLY A 349 -7.25 -7.80 -27.39
CA GLY A 349 -8.38 -8.51 -28.03
C GLY A 349 -9.76 -7.94 -27.76
N ALA A 350 -9.92 -6.96 -26.85
CA ALA A 350 -11.14 -6.16 -26.79
C ALA A 350 -11.08 -5.11 -27.92
N SER A 351 -11.54 -5.49 -29.11
CA SER A 351 -11.87 -4.51 -30.16
C SER A 351 -12.77 -3.42 -29.56
N GLY A 352 -12.35 -2.16 -29.68
CA GLY A 352 -13.00 -1.03 -29.03
C GLY A 352 -14.50 -0.96 -29.30
N GLY A 353 -15.30 -1.00 -28.23
CA GLY A 353 -16.59 -0.33 -28.19
C GLY A 353 -16.36 1.17 -28.01
N PRO A 354 -17.20 2.05 -28.59
CA PRO A 354 -16.91 3.47 -28.71
C PRO A 354 -16.73 4.09 -27.33
N GLY A 355 -15.53 4.66 -27.11
CA GLY A 355 -15.23 5.48 -25.95
C GLY A 355 -16.24 6.61 -25.84
N ALA A 356 -16.70 6.84 -24.61
CA ALA A 356 -17.49 8.00 -24.26
C ALA A 356 -16.81 9.28 -24.76
N GLY A 357 -17.66 10.16 -25.31
CA GLY A 357 -17.29 11.23 -26.22
C GLY A 357 -16.17 12.14 -25.76
N ALA A 358 -15.34 12.50 -26.74
CA ALA A 358 -14.55 13.70 -26.75
C ALA A 358 -15.39 14.90 -26.28
N VAL A 359 -14.90 15.58 -25.24
CA VAL A 359 -15.30 16.94 -24.91
C VAL A 359 -15.00 17.81 -26.13
N ARG A 360 -16.03 18.32 -26.79
CA ARG A 360 -15.93 19.43 -27.73
C ARG A 360 -16.48 20.68 -27.05
N ALA A 361 -15.59 21.68 -27.00
CA ALA A 361 -15.78 23.12 -26.75
C ALA A 361 -16.51 23.52 -25.46
#